data_AF-A0A7S2KSI6-F1
#
_entry.id   AF-A0A7S2KSI6-F1
#
_cell.length_a   1.000
_cell.length_b   1.000
_cell.length_c   1.000
_cell.angle_alpha   90.00
_cell.angle_beta   90.00
_cell.angle_gamma   90.00
#
_symmetry.space_group_name_H-M   'P 1'
#
loop_
_entity.id
_entity.type
_entity.pdbx_description
1 polymer ?
#
loop_
_entity_poly.entity_id
_entity_poly.type
_entity_poly.pdbx_seq_one_letter_code
_entity_poly.pdbx_strand_id
1 'polypeptide(L)'
;AMDDEREALEAIYGADFEVDVDPRDGRPMWRMLLAEHGATLLLRLPAGYPDAGPPTPSLEFEQWPTGGDAFARRMAEELPALWVPGEGCAIQWAEHVREAAADGHLGAAGASAGAGEPGAAGEAPGSGVGAGDDSVGGPSCVPLPGGAAEALGPSL
;
A
#
# COMPACT_ATOMS: atom_id res chain seq x y z
N ALA A 1 12.62 -22.19 3.94
CA ALA A 1 12.63 -20.75 3.62
C ALA A 1 11.22 -20.18 3.79
N MET A 2 10.25 -20.55 2.95
CA MET A 2 8.85 -20.08 3.10
C MET A 2 8.22 -20.45 4.46
N ASP A 3 8.29 -21.71 4.88
CA ASP A 3 7.75 -22.14 6.19
C ASP A 3 8.49 -21.53 7.39
N ASP A 4 9.80 -21.29 7.23
CA ASP A 4 10.64 -20.69 8.27
C ASP A 4 10.27 -19.22 8.48
N GLU A 5 10.09 -18.48 7.38
CA GLU A 5 9.60 -17.11 7.42
C GLU A 5 8.19 -17.02 7.99
N ARG A 6 7.31 -17.95 7.60
CA ARG A 6 5.95 -18.03 8.16
C ARG A 6 5.99 -18.23 9.68
N GLU A 7 6.79 -19.17 10.17
CA GLU A 7 6.93 -19.43 11.61
C GLU A 7 7.50 -18.20 12.34
N ALA A 8 8.46 -17.49 11.74
CA ALA A 8 8.98 -16.25 12.28
C ALA A 8 7.91 -15.14 12.34
N LEU A 9 7.08 -15.00 11.30
CA LEU A 9 5.96 -14.06 11.30
C LEU A 9 4.93 -14.40 12.38
N GLU A 10 4.57 -15.69 12.53
CA GLU A 10 3.69 -16.15 13.61
C GLU A 10 4.27 -15.83 14.99
N ALA A 11 5.60 -15.94 15.17
CA ALA A 11 6.25 -15.61 16.44
C ALA A 11 6.30 -14.10 16.74
N ILE A 12 6.47 -13.26 15.71
CA ILE A 12 6.59 -11.79 15.86
C ILE A 12 5.22 -11.13 16.01
N TYR A 13 4.27 -11.50 15.15
CA TYR A 13 2.96 -10.86 15.04
C TYR A 13 1.86 -11.63 15.78
N GLY A 14 2.02 -12.93 16.01
CA GLY A 14 1.02 -13.73 16.72
C GLY A 14 -0.35 -13.63 16.06
N ALA A 15 -1.32 -13.08 16.80
CA ALA A 15 -2.70 -12.91 16.32
C ALA A 15 -2.84 -11.84 15.22
N ASP A 16 -1.85 -10.97 15.05
CA ASP A 16 -1.83 -9.94 14.00
C ASP A 16 -1.35 -10.49 12.65
N PHE A 17 -1.01 -11.77 12.57
CA PHE A 17 -0.65 -12.45 11.33
C PHE A 17 -1.66 -13.54 10.97
N GLU A 18 -2.18 -13.46 9.75
CA GLU A 18 -3.14 -14.41 9.22
C GLU A 18 -2.66 -14.96 7.86
N VAL A 19 -2.93 -16.24 7.63
CA VAL A 19 -2.68 -16.91 6.35
C VAL A 19 -4.00 -17.27 5.73
N ASP A 20 -4.28 -16.65 4.59
CA ASP A 20 -5.46 -16.86 3.77
C ASP A 20 -5.09 -17.42 2.40
N VAL A 21 -6.13 -17.68 1.62
CA VAL A 21 -6.02 -18.03 0.20
C VAL A 21 -6.76 -16.97 -0.59
N ASP A 22 -6.10 -16.38 -1.60
CA ASP A 22 -6.76 -15.41 -2.48
C ASP A 22 -7.90 -16.12 -3.24
N PRO A 23 -9.15 -15.66 -3.14
CA PRO A 23 -10.29 -16.35 -3.74
C PRO A 23 -10.31 -16.27 -5.27
N ARG A 24 -9.51 -15.41 -5.88
CA ARG A 24 -9.48 -15.21 -7.34
C ARG A 24 -8.56 -16.21 -8.03
N ASP A 25 -7.42 -16.50 -7.42
CA ASP A 25 -6.37 -17.34 -8.04
C ASP A 25 -5.92 -18.53 -7.18
N GLY A 26 -6.41 -18.65 -5.95
CA GLY A 26 -6.15 -19.78 -5.06
C GLY A 26 -4.75 -19.79 -4.45
N ARG A 27 -3.98 -18.70 -4.57
CA ARG A 27 -2.63 -18.62 -4.01
C ARG A 27 -2.63 -18.21 -2.55
N PRO A 28 -1.60 -18.60 -1.78
CA PRO A 28 -1.48 -18.16 -0.40
C PRO A 28 -1.34 -16.63 -0.34
N MET A 29 -2.11 -16.05 0.56
CA MET A 29 -2.12 -14.63 0.86
C MET A 29 -1.79 -14.46 2.34
N TRP A 30 -0.72 -13.74 2.63
CA TRP A 30 -0.34 -13.42 4.00
C TRP A 30 -0.85 -12.04 4.36
N ARG A 31 -1.45 -11.91 5.55
CA ARG A 31 -1.98 -10.66 6.08
C ARG A 31 -1.26 -10.34 7.37
N MET A 32 -0.73 -9.13 7.49
CA MET A 32 -0.07 -8.64 8.69
C MET A 32 -0.72 -7.32 9.10
N LEU A 33 -1.34 -7.29 10.28
CA LEU A 33 -1.90 -6.08 10.86
C LEU A 33 -0.77 -5.23 11.47
N LEU A 34 -0.63 -4.01 10.96
CA LEU A 34 0.26 -2.98 11.46
C LEU A 34 -0.58 -2.02 12.32
N ALA A 35 -0.99 -2.51 13.49
CA ALA A 35 -2.02 -1.89 14.33
C ALA A 35 -1.72 -0.42 14.70
N GLU A 36 -0.45 -0.07 14.88
CA GLU A 36 0.00 1.30 15.22
C GLU A 36 -0.41 2.34 14.17
N HIS A 37 -0.66 1.90 12.93
CA HIS A 37 -1.01 2.76 11.80
C HIS A 37 -2.39 2.46 11.22
N GLY A 38 -3.17 1.56 11.84
CA GLY A 38 -4.47 1.12 11.31
C GLY A 38 -4.38 0.55 9.89
N ALA A 39 -3.21 -0.02 9.55
CA ALA A 39 -2.87 -0.50 8.22
C ALA A 39 -2.69 -2.02 8.23
N THR A 40 -3.06 -2.69 7.15
CA THR A 40 -2.83 -4.12 6.95
C THR A 40 -2.00 -4.30 5.69
N LEU A 41 -0.87 -5.01 5.81
CA LEU A 41 -0.06 -5.41 4.68
C LEU A 41 -0.51 -6.79 4.20
N LEU A 42 -0.93 -6.86 2.94
CA LEU A 42 -1.31 -8.09 2.27
C LEU A 42 -0.21 -8.47 1.27
N LEU A 43 0.26 -9.71 1.34
CA LEU A 43 1.24 -10.26 0.42
C LEU A 43 0.62 -11.46 -0.29
N ARG A 44 0.35 -11.32 -1.59
CA ARG A 44 -0.02 -12.47 -2.43
C ARG A 44 1.25 -13.14 -2.93
N LEU A 45 1.46 -14.39 -2.53
CA LEU A 45 2.69 -15.10 -2.85
C LEU A 45 2.58 -15.79 -4.21
N PRO A 46 3.57 -15.63 -5.10
CA PRO A 46 3.60 -16.40 -6.34
C PRO A 46 3.89 -17.87 -6.06
N ALA A 47 3.54 -18.72 -7.02
CA ALA A 47 3.97 -20.11 -6.98
C ALA A 47 5.51 -20.17 -7.06
N GLY A 48 6.13 -20.89 -6.11
CA GLY A 48 7.58 -21.01 -6.03
C GLY A 48 8.28 -19.88 -5.27
N TYR A 49 7.56 -19.05 -4.51
CA TYR A 49 8.17 -18.17 -3.51
C TYR A 49 8.93 -19.01 -2.45
N PRO A 50 10.15 -18.58 -2.01
CA PRO A 50 10.84 -17.32 -2.32
C PRO A 50 11.80 -17.36 -3.52
N ASP A 51 11.87 -18.44 -4.28
CA ASP A 51 12.87 -18.60 -5.34
C ASP A 51 12.45 -18.00 -6.70
N ALA A 52 11.16 -18.05 -7.03
CA ALA A 52 10.66 -17.77 -8.38
C ALA A 52 10.32 -16.30 -8.65
N GLY A 53 9.90 -15.55 -7.64
CA GLY A 53 9.44 -14.18 -7.80
C GLY A 53 9.03 -13.54 -6.47
N PRO A 54 8.95 -12.19 -6.41
CA PRO A 54 8.53 -11.49 -5.21
C PRO A 54 7.03 -11.68 -4.95
N PRO A 55 6.58 -11.51 -3.69
CA PRO A 55 5.17 -11.33 -3.39
C PRO A 55 4.62 -10.10 -4.12
N THR A 56 3.32 -10.09 -4.39
CA THR A 56 2.62 -8.87 -4.80
C THR A 56 2.03 -8.20 -3.55
N PRO A 57 2.56 -7.03 -3.14
CA PRO A 57 2.06 -6.32 -1.97
C PRO A 57 0.76 -5.57 -2.26
N SER A 58 -0.05 -5.37 -1.23
CA SER A 58 -1.21 -4.46 -1.23
C SER A 58 -1.42 -3.95 0.20
N LEU A 59 -1.95 -2.74 0.33
CA LEU A 59 -2.26 -2.14 1.62
C LEU A 59 -3.76 -1.94 1.77
N GLU A 60 -4.28 -2.35 2.92
CA GLU A 60 -5.62 -2.02 3.38
C GLU A 60 -5.50 -1.12 4.62
N PHE A 61 -6.50 -0.27 4.83
CA PHE A 61 -6.60 0.57 6.03
C PHE A 61 -7.99 0.42 6.62
N GLU A 62 -8.10 0.37 7.95
CA GLU A 62 -9.40 0.38 8.62
C GLU A 62 -10.20 1.63 8.26
N GLN A 63 -9.51 2.76 8.17
CA GLN A 63 -10.02 4.03 7.67
C GLN A 63 -8.98 4.59 6.70
N TRP A 64 -9.41 4.84 5.46
CA TRP A 64 -8.49 5.30 4.42
C TRP A 64 -7.94 6.70 4.76
N PRO A 65 -6.62 6.85 5.00
CA PRO A 65 -6.05 8.12 5.42
C PRO A 65 -5.86 9.07 4.23
N THR A 66 -5.73 10.36 4.52
CA THR A 66 -5.34 11.34 3.50
C THR A 66 -3.95 10.99 2.95
N GLY A 67 -3.85 10.81 1.63
CA GLY A 67 -2.62 10.36 0.98
C GLY A 67 -2.42 8.84 0.98
N GLY A 68 -3.37 8.06 1.50
CA GLY A 68 -3.32 6.60 1.53
C GLY A 68 -3.09 5.96 0.16
N ASP A 69 -3.75 6.46 -0.90
CA ASP A 69 -3.53 5.98 -2.27
C ASP A 69 -2.11 6.21 -2.77
N ALA A 70 -1.56 7.40 -2.50
CA ALA A 70 -0.21 7.75 -2.92
C ALA A 70 0.82 6.89 -2.17
N PHE A 71 0.60 6.67 -0.87
CA PHE A 71 1.40 5.79 -0.05
C PHE A 71 1.32 4.33 -0.52
N ALA A 72 0.12 3.81 -0.75
CA ALA A 72 -0.11 2.44 -1.21
C ALA A 72 0.54 2.18 -2.58
N ARG A 73 0.41 3.13 -3.51
CA ARG A 73 1.08 3.05 -4.81
C ARG A 73 2.60 3.05 -4.66
N ARG A 74 3.15 3.96 -3.84
CA ARG A 74 4.58 4.01 -3.56
C ARG A 74 5.10 2.69 -3.01
N MET A 75 4.43 2.13 -1.99
CA MET A 75 4.81 0.84 -1.40
C MET A 75 4.71 -0.32 -2.41
N ALA A 76 3.72 -0.28 -3.32
CA ALA A 76 3.61 -1.28 -4.40
C ALA A 76 4.77 -1.23 -5.40
N GLU A 77 5.45 -0.09 -5.54
CA GLU A 77 6.63 0.08 -6.39
C GLU A 77 7.93 -0.22 -5.64
N GLU A 78 8.07 0.28 -4.40
CA GLU A 78 9.30 0.15 -3.61
C GLU A 78 9.53 -1.27 -3.09
N LEU A 79 8.51 -1.94 -2.54
CA LEU A 79 8.69 -3.23 -1.89
C LEU A 79 9.23 -4.31 -2.85
N PRO A 80 8.67 -4.51 -4.07
CA PRO A 80 9.22 -5.48 -5.01
C PRO A 80 10.67 -5.18 -5.42
N ALA A 81 11.10 -3.92 -5.38
CA ALA A 81 12.48 -3.52 -5.71
C ALA A 81 13.48 -3.90 -4.60
N LEU A 82 13.02 -4.16 -3.38
CA LEU A 82 13.84 -4.60 -2.25
C LEU A 82 14.02 -6.13 -2.20
N TRP A 83 13.28 -6.89 -3.01
CA TRP A 83 13.30 -8.35 -2.95
C TRP A 83 14.59 -8.95 -3.50
N VAL A 84 15.08 -9.97 -2.79
CA VAL A 84 16.23 -10.79 -3.21
C VAL A 84 15.75 -12.24 -3.44
N PRO A 85 16.02 -12.84 -4.62
CA PRO A 85 15.62 -14.21 -4.89
C PRO A 85 16.20 -15.22 -3.90
N GLY A 86 15.38 -16.16 -3.45
CA GLY A 86 15.75 -17.22 -2.50
C GLY A 86 15.66 -16.81 -1.03
N GLU A 87 15.39 -15.53 -0.74
CA GLU A 87 15.21 -15.01 0.62
C GLU A 87 13.76 -14.58 0.86
N GLY A 88 13.29 -14.84 2.09
CA GLY A 88 12.05 -14.28 2.60
C GLY A 88 12.14 -12.77 2.73
N CYS A 89 11.07 -12.04 2.44
CA CYS A 89 11.05 -10.57 2.46
C CYS A 89 9.87 -9.98 3.25
N ALA A 90 8.94 -10.79 3.74
CA ALA A 90 7.71 -10.33 4.38
C ALA A 90 7.98 -9.50 5.65
N ILE A 91 8.91 -9.96 6.50
CA ILE A 91 9.29 -9.23 7.72
C ILE A 91 9.91 -7.88 7.35
N GLN A 92 10.89 -7.88 6.45
CA GLN A 92 11.56 -6.67 5.98
C GLN A 92 10.56 -5.66 5.40
N TRP A 93 9.60 -6.14 4.61
CA TRP A 93 8.59 -5.31 3.99
C TRP A 93 7.62 -4.72 5.02
N ALA A 94 7.20 -5.51 6.01
CA ALA A 94 6.36 -5.02 7.08
C ALA A 94 7.06 -3.92 7.91
N GLU A 95 8.35 -4.10 8.24
CA GLU A 95 9.15 -3.04 8.87
C GLU A 95 9.20 -1.78 8.01
N HIS A 96 9.51 -1.93 6.72
CA HIS A 96 9.63 -0.80 5.80
C HIS A 96 8.33 0.00 5.70
N VAL A 97 7.18 -0.68 5.65
CA VAL A 97 5.86 -0.03 5.65
C VAL A 97 5.62 0.71 6.96
N ARG A 98 5.97 0.12 8.12
CA ARG A 98 5.85 0.79 9.43
C ARG A 98 6.70 2.05 9.50
N GLU A 99 7.97 1.95 9.12
CA GLU A 99 8.88 3.10 9.14
C GLU A 99 8.38 4.21 8.20
N ALA A 100 7.94 3.86 6.99
CA ALA A 100 7.42 4.83 6.04
C ALA A 100 6.12 5.49 6.53
N ALA A 101 5.24 4.74 7.20
CA ALA A 101 4.03 5.26 7.81
C ALA A 101 4.33 6.22 8.97
N ALA A 102 5.33 5.89 9.81
CA ALA A 102 5.75 6.71 10.94
C ALA A 102 6.41 8.03 10.52
N ASP A 103 7.10 8.07 9.37
CA ASP A 103 7.76 9.28 8.84
C ASP A 103 6.78 10.35 8.29
N GLY A 104 5.48 10.19 8.52
CA GLY A 104 4.46 11.20 8.19
C GLY A 104 3.98 11.16 6.74
N HIS A 105 4.29 10.09 6.00
CA HIS A 105 3.81 9.89 4.63
C HIS A 105 2.33 9.50 4.54
N LEU A 106 1.74 9.05 5.66
CA LEU A 106 0.31 8.95 5.83
C LEU A 106 -0.16 10.19 6.57
N GLY A 107 -1.02 10.99 5.92
CA GLY A 107 -1.51 12.23 6.51
C GLY A 107 -2.14 11.94 7.86
N ALA A 108 -1.62 12.58 8.91
CA ALA A 108 -2.13 12.42 10.27
C ALA A 108 -3.64 12.63 10.27
N ALA A 109 -4.40 11.56 10.53
CA ALA A 109 -5.82 11.66 10.77
C ALA A 109 -6.03 12.49 12.05
N GLY A 110 -6.28 13.79 11.88
CA GLY A 110 -6.81 14.69 12.90
C GLY A 110 -5.98 14.84 14.19
N ALA A 111 -4.88 15.59 14.13
CA ALA A 111 -4.39 16.30 15.31
C ALA A 111 -4.84 17.77 15.24
N SER A 112 -6.04 18.05 15.70
CA SER A 112 -6.44 19.40 16.10
C SER A 112 -5.79 19.74 17.45
N ALA A 113 -4.69 20.49 17.42
CA ALA A 113 -4.19 21.22 18.58
C ALA A 113 -3.57 22.53 18.09
N GLY A 114 -4.22 23.65 18.44
CA GLY A 114 -3.89 24.98 17.96
C GLY A 114 -2.53 25.48 18.43
N ALA A 115 -1.94 26.34 17.60
CA ALA A 115 -1.03 27.37 18.04
C ALA A 115 -1.65 28.70 17.64
N GLY A 116 -2.15 29.43 18.64
CA GLY A 116 -2.56 30.82 18.48
C GLY A 116 -1.38 31.70 18.06
N GLU A 117 -1.72 32.74 17.31
CA GLU A 117 -0.85 33.77 16.77
C GLU A 117 -0.10 34.58 17.86
N PRO A 118 0.88 35.44 17.51
CA PRO A 118 0.52 36.78 17.04
C PRO A 118 1.39 37.35 15.91
N GLY A 119 0.70 37.86 14.87
CA GLY A 119 0.85 39.24 14.39
C GLY A 119 2.13 39.70 13.68
N ALA A 120 2.01 40.04 12.40
CA ALA A 120 2.54 41.30 11.86
C ALA A 120 1.76 41.71 10.60
N ALA A 121 1.28 42.95 10.63
CA ALA A 121 0.45 43.60 9.64
C ALA A 121 1.13 43.78 8.27
N GLY A 122 0.31 43.84 7.22
CA GLY A 122 0.73 44.25 5.88
C GLY A 122 -0.42 44.14 4.87
N GLU A 123 -1.31 45.13 4.87
CA GLU A 123 -2.32 45.36 3.84
C GLU A 123 -1.71 45.51 2.44
N ALA A 124 -2.35 44.92 1.42
CA ALA A 124 -2.82 45.63 0.23
C ALA A 124 -3.78 44.76 -0.62
N PRO A 125 -4.85 45.33 -1.22
CA PRO A 125 -5.86 44.61 -1.99
C PRO A 125 -5.59 44.62 -3.51
N GLY A 126 -6.10 43.60 -4.21
CA GLY A 126 -6.12 43.55 -5.67
C GLY A 126 -7.15 42.56 -6.22
N SER A 127 -8.24 43.11 -6.78
CA SER A 127 -9.39 42.46 -7.43
C SER A 127 -9.05 41.50 -8.58
N GLY A 128 -9.92 40.50 -8.83
CA GLY A 128 -9.94 39.79 -10.11
C GLY A 128 -10.87 38.58 -10.21
N VAL A 129 -12.17 38.84 -10.35
CA VAL A 129 -13.26 38.06 -10.98
C VAL A 129 -12.92 36.79 -11.81
N GLY A 130 -13.73 35.73 -11.65
CA GLY A 130 -14.10 34.85 -12.77
C GLY A 130 -14.61 33.44 -12.42
N ALA A 131 -15.91 33.20 -12.72
CA ALA A 131 -16.64 31.96 -13.08
C ALA A 131 -16.12 30.59 -12.56
N GLY A 132 -16.88 29.77 -11.84
CA GLY A 132 -18.23 29.29 -12.17
C GLY A 132 -18.13 28.01 -13.01
N ASP A 133 -18.33 26.84 -12.42
CA ASP A 133 -19.12 25.74 -13.01
C ASP A 133 -19.39 24.64 -11.96
N ASP A 134 -20.66 24.28 -11.89
CA ASP A 134 -21.24 23.19 -11.13
C ASP A 134 -21.13 21.91 -11.97
N SER A 135 -20.58 20.83 -11.42
CA SER A 135 -20.79 19.49 -11.98
C SER A 135 -20.62 18.42 -10.92
N VAL A 136 -21.76 18.05 -10.35
CA VAL A 136 -22.02 16.75 -9.74
C VAL A 136 -22.00 15.65 -10.82
N GLY A 137 -21.39 14.49 -10.53
CA GLY A 137 -21.72 13.26 -11.27
C GLY A 137 -20.65 12.16 -11.39
N GLY A 138 -20.64 11.23 -10.43
CA GLY A 138 -20.37 9.80 -10.68
C GLY A 138 -19.01 9.24 -10.23
N PRO A 139 -18.97 8.04 -9.60
CA PRO A 139 -17.72 7.32 -9.36
C PRO A 139 -17.18 6.79 -10.69
N SER A 140 -16.06 7.34 -11.15
CA SER A 140 -15.38 6.86 -12.35
C SER A 140 -14.54 5.64 -11.99
N CYS A 141 -15.10 4.45 -12.18
CA CYS A 141 -14.30 3.22 -12.29
C CYS A 141 -13.51 3.32 -13.60
N VAL A 142 -12.18 3.47 -13.49
CA VAL A 142 -11.28 3.33 -14.64
C VAL A 142 -10.78 1.88 -14.68
N PRO A 143 -11.26 1.02 -15.59
CA PRO A 143 -10.61 -0.24 -15.90
C PRO A 143 -9.33 0.01 -16.70
N LEU A 144 -8.26 -0.71 -16.35
CA LEU A 144 -7.01 -0.75 -17.11
C LEU A 144 -7.23 -1.49 -18.45
N PRO A 145 -6.60 -1.07 -19.56
CA PRO A 145 -6.70 -1.76 -20.82
C PRO A 145 -6.02 -3.14 -20.74
N GLY A 146 -6.84 -4.20 -20.75
CA GLY A 146 -6.43 -5.56 -21.05
C GLY A 146 -6.52 -5.84 -22.55
N GLY A 147 -5.41 -6.30 -23.13
CA GLY A 147 -5.31 -6.82 -24.49
C GLY A 147 -3.87 -6.61 -25.02
N ALA A 148 -3.13 -7.61 -25.50
CA ALA A 148 -3.51 -8.90 -26.06
C ALA A 148 -2.47 -9.98 -25.71
N ALA A 149 -2.99 -11.19 -25.50
CA ALA A 149 -2.22 -12.41 -25.66
C ALA A 149 -1.92 -12.61 -27.15
N GLU A 150 -0.65 -12.74 -27.52
CA GLU A 150 -0.28 -13.44 -28.75
C GLU A 150 0.45 -14.73 -28.41
N ALA A 151 -0.26 -15.82 -28.68
CA ALA A 151 0.26 -17.16 -28.75
C ALA A 151 1.13 -17.29 -30.01
N LEU A 152 2.38 -17.70 -29.84
CA LEU A 152 3.15 -18.30 -30.92
C LEU A 152 3.68 -19.64 -30.42
N GLY A 153 3.09 -20.70 -30.98
CA GLY A 153 3.47 -22.10 -30.73
C GLY A 153 4.83 -22.46 -31.35
N PRO A 154 5.25 -23.72 -31.18
CA PRO A 154 6.58 -24.17 -31.58
C PRO A 154 6.66 -24.46 -33.08
N SER A 155 7.78 -24.06 -33.70
CA SER A 155 8.22 -24.61 -34.99
C SER A 155 9.33 -25.62 -34.74
N LEU A 156 9.23 -26.74 -35.47
CA LEU A 156 10.15 -27.89 -35.50
C LEU A 156 11.63 -27.52 -35.61
#